data_AF-A0A1H8ASR2-F1
#
_entry.id   AF-A0A1H8ASR2-F1
#
_cell.length_a   1.000
_cell.length_b   1.000
_cell.length_c   1.000
_cell.angle_alpha   90.00
_cell.angle_beta   90.00
_cell.angle_gamma   90.00
#
_symmetry.space_group_name_H-M   'P 1'
#
loop_
_entity.id
_entity.type
_entity.pdbx_description
1 polymer ?
#
loop_
_entity_poly.entity_id
_entity_poly.type
_entity_poly.pdbx_seq_one_letter_code
_entity_poly.pdbx_strand_id
1 'polypeptide(L)'
;MIYQTEEFIEPFWAEFAGSASGRDPLAIQNSSVVIYAKMMVGITNVTNRIRYIGFYCWLLELILKRSTVKGSLLEQLRYIRRAELLLAYTMVTEFPEVTGVSGSAFANRKLEDDINLIAGADWDNPAAGQLYWTFRAGVFGQYYSGVVRDLGLINHPNTELNIYSLTQEGSQLGDYFGANISAETQAQFWECLKTGQVQRIKLAQFQSFALHQIPESLEVIFYRQLLLARDDRAQDSSYRKQTILLLLTHLAEHPEGTTELPLNFLRENYCRQRIQSELDTCAAAAWYIYELNELTHVGLEYFHACLLWCIQEYPMGLDERLDFLVAQTSLAFADEDLDSLKTTMVQLMNWVQQGDTDTYAYYEAMQSAFRQGAYGLCLSKSIMLLISIYRDFKPQFSRITQLAAIPEFNFNRTGYVVELLTDLVKNTDNQTVEIYTRNLLVKVINMHMFSSFSKTRIGQALVHNYMIEDGMIWRLRETYPNRTTPRLQNAVQYLEDVKWLQREEKKIIITALGNKLLTDAS
;
A
#
# COMPACT_ATOMS: atom_id res chain seq x y z
N MET A 1 -30.79 0.99 7.51
CA MET A 1 -31.01 0.82 8.97
C MET A 1 -29.93 -0.14 9.46
N ILE A 2 -29.21 0.14 10.55
CA ILE A 2 -28.10 -0.73 11.01
C ILE A 2 -28.72 -1.93 11.73
N TYR A 3 -28.55 -3.13 11.16
CA TYR A 3 -29.23 -4.34 11.60
C TYR A 3 -28.55 -4.97 12.83
N GLN A 4 -29.32 -5.25 13.88
CA GLN A 4 -28.89 -6.05 15.05
C GLN A 4 -29.45 -7.47 14.92
N THR A 5 -28.61 -8.46 15.20
CA THR A 5 -28.80 -9.90 14.92
C THR A 5 -29.83 -10.63 15.77
N GLU A 6 -30.60 -9.93 16.63
CA GLU A 6 -31.49 -10.58 17.61
C GLU A 6 -32.98 -10.63 17.22
N GLU A 7 -33.39 -10.13 16.05
CA GLU A 7 -34.82 -9.81 15.81
C GLU A 7 -35.62 -10.63 14.77
N PHE A 8 -35.13 -11.75 14.21
CA PHE A 8 -35.98 -12.53 13.27
C PHE A 8 -35.93 -14.05 13.45
N ILE A 9 -37.13 -14.64 13.55
CA ILE A 9 -37.42 -16.09 13.58
C ILE A 9 -37.89 -16.60 12.18
N GLU A 10 -38.02 -15.72 11.18
CA GLU A 10 -38.42 -16.08 9.80
C GLU A 10 -37.43 -15.55 8.75
N PRO A 11 -37.24 -16.26 7.61
CA PRO A 11 -36.36 -15.82 6.54
C PRO A 11 -36.89 -14.54 5.89
N PHE A 12 -36.04 -13.53 5.79
CA PHE A 12 -36.35 -12.26 5.12
C PHE A 12 -35.34 -11.98 4.00
N TRP A 13 -35.77 -11.21 3.00
CA TRP A 13 -34.90 -10.74 1.92
C TRP A 13 -34.13 -9.51 2.39
N ALA A 14 -32.82 -9.66 2.61
CA ALA A 14 -31.95 -8.55 2.95
C ALA A 14 -31.68 -7.68 1.70
N GLU A 15 -31.73 -6.36 1.86
CA GLU A 15 -31.27 -5.42 0.85
C GLU A 15 -29.74 -5.54 0.70
N PHE A 16 -29.24 -5.51 -0.54
CA PHE A 16 -27.82 -5.67 -0.84
C PHE A 16 -26.99 -4.59 -0.10
N ALA A 17 -26.23 -5.01 0.92
CA ALA A 17 -25.42 -4.13 1.75
C ALA A 17 -24.10 -3.69 1.07
N GLY A 18 -24.16 -3.32 -0.21
CA GLY A 18 -23.01 -2.88 -1.00
C GLY A 18 -21.90 -3.92 -1.15
N SER A 19 -21.00 -3.70 -2.11
CA SER A 19 -19.76 -4.48 -2.23
C SER A 19 -18.57 -3.67 -1.72
N ALA A 20 -17.73 -4.24 -0.87
CA ALA A 20 -16.45 -3.64 -0.51
C ALA A 20 -15.35 -4.10 -1.47
N SER A 21 -14.54 -3.20 -2.02
CA SER A 21 -13.42 -3.57 -2.89
C SER A 21 -12.38 -4.37 -2.10
N GLY A 22 -12.27 -5.67 -2.36
CA GLY A 22 -11.19 -6.49 -1.82
C GLY A 22 -9.89 -6.17 -2.58
N ARG A 23 -8.87 -5.67 -1.89
CA ARG A 23 -7.59 -5.28 -2.52
C ARG A 23 -6.70 -6.45 -2.95
N ASP A 24 -6.93 -7.63 -2.36
CA ASP A 24 -6.19 -8.87 -2.64
C ASP A 24 -7.21 -9.98 -2.97
N PRO A 25 -7.61 -10.13 -4.24
CA PRO A 25 -8.65 -11.08 -4.64
C PRO A 25 -8.22 -12.54 -4.48
N LEU A 26 -6.92 -12.84 -4.50
CA LEU A 26 -6.37 -14.19 -4.43
C LEU A 26 -5.77 -14.56 -3.07
N ALA A 27 -5.71 -13.62 -2.13
CA ALA A 27 -5.13 -13.78 -0.79
C ALA A 27 -3.62 -14.11 -0.79
N ILE A 28 -2.85 -13.59 -1.74
CA ILE A 28 -1.43 -13.89 -1.94
C ILE A 28 -0.49 -12.72 -1.63
N GLN A 29 -1.01 -11.52 -1.34
CA GLN A 29 -0.17 -10.31 -1.23
C GLN A 29 0.51 -10.15 0.14
N ASN A 30 0.22 -11.03 1.11
CA ASN A 30 0.65 -10.87 2.50
C ASN A 30 2.18 -10.88 2.67
N SER A 31 2.90 -11.70 1.89
CA SER A 31 4.37 -11.76 1.92
C SER A 31 5.00 -10.41 1.55
N SER A 32 4.54 -9.81 0.44
CA SER A 32 4.92 -8.46 0.01
C SER A 32 4.60 -7.40 1.07
N VAL A 33 3.43 -7.49 1.71
CA VAL A 33 3.01 -6.56 2.77
C VAL A 33 3.95 -6.58 3.97
N VAL A 34 4.35 -7.77 4.43
CA VAL A 34 5.29 -7.89 5.55
C VAL A 34 6.66 -7.33 5.18
N ILE A 35 7.15 -7.59 3.97
CA ILE A 35 8.46 -7.09 3.53
C ILE A 35 8.48 -5.57 3.50
N TYR A 36 7.57 -4.90 2.76
CA TYR A 36 7.63 -3.44 2.68
C TYR A 36 7.33 -2.78 4.03
N ALA A 37 6.51 -3.39 4.89
CA ALA A 37 6.22 -2.85 6.21
C ALA A 37 7.45 -2.86 7.12
N LYS A 38 8.31 -3.89 6.99
CA LYS A 38 9.59 -4.02 7.70
C LYS A 38 10.68 -3.13 7.08
N MET A 39 10.72 -2.99 5.75
CA MET A 39 11.75 -2.17 5.09
C MET A 39 11.50 -0.67 5.27
N MET A 40 10.24 -0.26 5.46
CA MET A 40 9.83 1.14 5.59
C MET A 40 9.01 1.37 6.86
N VAL A 41 9.58 1.00 8.01
CA VAL A 41 8.99 1.27 9.33
C VAL A 41 8.78 2.78 9.49
N GLY A 42 7.66 3.21 10.06
CA GLY A 42 7.42 4.64 10.29
C GLY A 42 6.92 5.43 9.07
N ILE A 43 6.62 4.78 7.95
CA ILE A 43 6.02 5.41 6.76
C ILE A 43 4.64 4.81 6.53
N THR A 44 3.60 5.63 6.32
CA THR A 44 2.21 5.14 6.14
C THR A 44 1.97 4.72 4.68
N ASN A 45 0.87 4.01 4.41
CA ASN A 45 0.41 3.70 3.04
C ASN A 45 -0.67 4.65 2.51
N VAL A 46 -1.18 5.58 3.33
CA VAL A 46 -2.40 6.36 3.00
C VAL A 46 -2.11 7.84 2.82
N THR A 47 -1.27 8.38 3.68
CA THR A 47 -0.88 9.78 3.67
C THR A 47 0.60 9.89 3.36
N ASN A 48 0.93 10.87 2.53
CA ASN A 48 2.25 11.02 1.94
C ASN A 48 3.05 12.18 2.57
N ARG A 49 2.58 12.80 3.67
CA ARG A 49 3.27 13.93 4.32
C ARG A 49 3.86 13.56 5.67
N ILE A 50 5.17 13.78 5.83
CA ILE A 50 5.88 13.48 7.08
C ILE A 50 5.46 14.42 8.21
N ARG A 51 5.05 15.64 7.86
CA ARG A 51 4.70 16.70 8.82
C ARG A 51 3.49 16.36 9.71
N TYR A 52 2.65 15.42 9.29
CA TYR A 52 1.59 14.88 10.15
C TYR A 52 2.12 14.30 11.46
N ILE A 53 3.33 13.71 11.44
CA ILE A 53 3.95 13.14 12.64
C ILE A 53 4.19 14.24 13.68
N GLY A 54 4.76 15.38 13.28
CA GLY A 54 4.95 16.53 14.16
C GLY A 54 3.63 17.18 14.58
N PHE A 55 2.67 17.30 13.65
CA PHE A 55 1.33 17.80 13.96
C PHE A 55 0.65 16.98 15.07
N TYR A 56 0.68 15.64 15.00
CA TYR A 56 0.08 14.81 16.05
C TYR A 56 0.84 14.91 17.37
N CYS A 57 2.17 14.99 17.35
CA CYS A 57 2.96 15.18 18.57
C CYS A 57 2.58 16.49 19.28
N TRP A 58 2.56 17.60 18.53
CA TRP A 58 2.13 18.90 19.03
C TRP A 58 0.68 18.90 19.53
N LEU A 59 -0.23 18.27 18.77
CA LEU A 59 -1.65 18.23 19.11
C LEU A 59 -1.93 17.45 20.40
N LEU A 60 -1.27 16.31 20.59
CA LEU A 60 -1.41 15.51 21.81
C LEU A 60 -0.95 16.30 23.04
N GLU A 61 0.13 17.07 22.91
CA GLU A 61 0.62 17.95 23.97
C GLU A 61 -0.34 19.12 24.23
N LEU A 62 -0.85 19.74 23.18
CA LEU A 62 -1.84 20.82 23.27
C LEU A 62 -3.09 20.36 24.02
N ILE A 63 -3.63 19.20 23.65
CA ILE A 63 -4.80 18.60 24.32
C ILE A 63 -4.47 18.32 25.79
N LEU A 64 -3.31 17.73 26.09
CA LEU A 64 -2.92 17.43 27.47
C LEU A 64 -2.83 18.70 28.33
N LYS A 65 -2.31 19.80 27.78
CA LYS A 65 -2.14 21.08 28.48
C LYS A 65 -3.46 21.84 28.65
N ARG A 66 -4.39 21.73 27.70
CA ARG A 66 -5.58 22.61 27.63
C ARG A 66 -6.91 21.90 27.90
N SER A 67 -6.97 20.57 27.86
CA SER A 67 -8.21 19.86 28.09
C SER A 67 -8.69 19.98 29.53
N THR A 68 -10.00 20.16 29.69
CA THR A 68 -10.64 20.24 31.00
C THR A 68 -10.91 18.87 31.61
N VAL A 69 -11.13 17.82 30.80
CA VAL A 69 -11.30 16.44 31.32
C VAL A 69 -9.99 15.67 31.20
N LYS A 70 -9.37 15.42 32.35
CA LYS A 70 -8.10 14.67 32.40
C LYS A 70 -8.35 13.17 32.25
N GLY A 71 -7.50 12.48 31.49
CA GLY A 71 -7.52 11.02 31.36
C GLY A 71 -8.67 10.44 30.54
N SER A 72 -9.38 11.26 29.75
CA SER A 72 -10.48 10.81 28.88
C SER A 72 -10.01 10.52 27.46
N LEU A 73 -9.92 9.23 27.10
CA LEU A 73 -9.63 8.82 25.70
C LEU A 73 -10.64 9.42 24.73
N LEU A 74 -11.93 9.40 25.10
CA LEU A 74 -13.01 9.88 24.24
C LEU A 74 -12.85 11.38 23.92
N GLU A 75 -12.53 12.18 24.94
CA GLU A 75 -12.32 13.61 24.74
C GLU A 75 -11.07 13.88 23.90
N GLN A 76 -9.97 13.17 24.15
CA GLN A 76 -8.76 13.27 23.34
C GLN A 76 -9.06 12.93 21.86
N LEU A 77 -9.81 11.86 21.62
CA LEU A 77 -10.21 11.47 20.26
C LEU A 77 -11.11 12.52 19.59
N ARG A 78 -12.03 13.18 20.32
CA ARG A 78 -12.84 14.28 19.74
C ARG A 78 -11.94 15.42 19.26
N TYR A 79 -11.02 15.88 20.09
CA TYR A 79 -10.11 16.96 19.69
C TYR A 79 -9.18 16.57 18.55
N ILE A 80 -8.65 15.34 18.54
CA ILE A 80 -7.86 14.82 17.42
C ILE A 80 -8.65 14.89 16.12
N ARG A 81 -9.88 14.38 16.11
CA ARG A 81 -10.72 14.32 14.92
C ARG A 81 -11.13 15.72 14.43
N ARG A 82 -11.48 16.63 15.34
CA ARG A 82 -11.78 18.02 14.99
C ARG A 82 -10.56 18.74 14.39
N ALA A 83 -9.36 18.48 14.92
CA ALA A 83 -8.12 19.07 14.42
C ALA A 83 -7.73 18.52 13.04
N GLU A 84 -7.91 17.23 12.81
CA GLU A 84 -7.74 16.61 11.49
C GLU A 84 -8.68 17.27 10.45
N LEU A 85 -9.95 17.47 10.81
CA LEU A 85 -10.93 18.09 9.92
C LEU A 85 -10.63 19.59 9.68
N LEU A 86 -10.25 20.34 10.71
CA LEU A 86 -9.83 21.73 10.56
C LEU A 86 -8.62 21.85 9.63
N LEU A 87 -7.61 21.00 9.82
CA LEU A 87 -6.44 20.95 8.95
C LEU A 87 -6.82 20.60 7.50
N ALA A 88 -7.75 19.66 7.30
CA ALA A 88 -8.25 19.32 5.97
C ALA A 88 -8.92 20.53 5.29
N TYR A 89 -9.76 21.27 6.00
CA TYR A 89 -10.39 22.50 5.48
C TYR A 89 -9.37 23.58 5.13
N THR A 90 -8.38 23.82 6.00
CA THR A 90 -7.28 24.76 5.73
C THR A 90 -6.53 24.35 4.47
N MET A 91 -6.16 23.08 4.35
CA MET A 91 -5.39 22.59 3.19
C MET A 91 -6.16 22.71 1.88
N VAL A 92 -7.45 22.34 1.83
CA VAL A 92 -8.22 22.43 0.58
C VAL A 92 -8.55 23.86 0.18
N THR A 93 -8.65 24.77 1.15
CA THR A 93 -8.97 26.19 0.90
C THR A 93 -7.74 26.96 0.45
N GLU A 94 -6.62 26.81 1.16
CA GLU A 94 -5.42 27.61 0.94
C GLU A 94 -4.43 26.95 -0.04
N PHE A 95 -4.52 25.62 -0.22
CA PHE A 95 -3.58 24.83 -1.03
C PHE A 95 -4.31 23.75 -1.86
N PRO A 96 -5.24 24.14 -2.75
CA PRO A 96 -6.11 23.21 -3.48
C PRO A 96 -5.36 22.18 -4.36
N GLU A 97 -4.15 22.53 -4.81
CA GLU A 97 -3.30 21.66 -5.64
C GLU A 97 -2.55 20.58 -4.82
N VAL A 98 -2.55 20.68 -3.49
CA VAL A 98 -1.81 19.75 -2.63
C VAL A 98 -2.61 18.49 -2.39
N THR A 99 -2.08 17.37 -2.87
CA THR A 99 -2.66 16.04 -2.68
C THR A 99 -2.15 15.35 -1.40
N GLY A 100 -2.84 14.27 -1.00
CA GLY A 100 -2.44 13.41 0.13
C GLY A 100 -2.85 13.91 1.52
N VAL A 101 -3.83 14.82 1.57
CA VAL A 101 -4.44 15.31 2.81
C VAL A 101 -5.65 14.46 3.16
N SER A 102 -5.64 13.82 4.33
CA SER A 102 -6.78 13.03 4.80
C SER A 102 -7.99 13.91 5.08
N GLY A 103 -9.18 13.42 4.70
CA GLY A 103 -10.43 14.18 4.86
C GLY A 103 -10.65 15.27 3.79
N SER A 104 -9.71 15.51 2.87
CA SER A 104 -9.84 16.52 1.80
C SER A 104 -11.08 16.35 0.93
N ALA A 105 -11.43 15.12 0.54
CA ALA A 105 -12.64 14.84 -0.24
C ALA A 105 -13.94 15.14 0.52
N PHE A 106 -13.93 15.03 1.86
CA PHE A 106 -15.06 15.44 2.69
C PHE A 106 -15.09 16.97 2.80
N ALA A 107 -13.95 17.59 3.13
CA ALA A 107 -13.81 19.03 3.28
C ALA A 107 -14.24 19.77 2.01
N ASN A 108 -13.80 19.33 0.82
CA ASN A 108 -14.20 19.91 -0.47
C ASN A 108 -15.72 19.85 -0.72
N ARG A 109 -16.40 18.79 -0.27
CA ARG A 109 -17.85 18.62 -0.46
C ARG A 109 -18.68 19.40 0.56
N LYS A 110 -18.10 19.74 1.72
CA LYS A 110 -18.78 20.35 2.86
C LYS A 110 -18.19 21.71 3.25
N LEU A 111 -17.49 22.36 2.32
CA LEU A 111 -16.93 23.69 2.52
C LEU A 111 -18.05 24.73 2.46
N GLU A 112 -18.47 25.19 3.63
CA GLU A 112 -19.48 26.23 3.85
C GLU A 112 -18.82 27.46 4.52
N ASP A 113 -19.52 28.59 4.60
CA ASP A 113 -18.98 29.80 5.23
C ASP A 113 -18.82 29.64 6.76
N ASP A 114 -19.75 28.94 7.39
CA ASP A 114 -19.69 28.55 8.81
C ASP A 114 -19.51 27.03 8.92
N ILE A 115 -18.32 26.60 9.31
CA ILE A 115 -17.95 25.19 9.36
C ILE A 115 -18.19 24.65 10.77
N ASN A 116 -18.98 23.58 10.86
CA ASN A 116 -19.23 22.85 12.11
C ASN A 116 -18.34 21.61 12.22
N LEU A 117 -17.26 21.71 12.99
CA LEU A 117 -16.31 20.63 13.24
C LEU A 117 -16.93 19.52 14.09
N ILE A 118 -17.82 19.83 15.04
CA ILE A 118 -18.49 18.81 15.87
C ILE A 118 -19.32 17.89 14.97
N ALA A 119 -20.12 18.47 14.07
CA ALA A 119 -20.95 17.70 13.16
C ALA A 119 -20.10 16.87 12.16
N GLY A 120 -19.01 17.46 11.67
CA GLY A 120 -18.14 16.74 10.73
C GLY A 120 -17.27 15.66 11.38
N ALA A 121 -16.89 15.82 12.65
CA ALA A 121 -15.82 15.04 13.27
C ALA A 121 -16.25 14.15 14.44
N ASP A 122 -17.13 14.57 15.35
CA ASP A 122 -17.38 13.84 16.60
C ASP A 122 -18.12 12.53 16.35
N TRP A 123 -17.42 11.40 16.54
CA TRP A 123 -17.96 10.07 16.24
C TRP A 123 -19.16 9.68 17.11
N ASP A 124 -19.22 10.18 18.35
CA ASP A 124 -20.25 9.87 19.32
C ASP A 124 -21.42 10.86 19.32
N ASN A 125 -21.54 11.69 18.28
CA ASN A 125 -22.68 12.57 18.07
C ASN A 125 -23.54 12.10 16.87
N PRO A 126 -24.55 11.24 17.10
CA PRO A 126 -25.30 10.59 16.02
C PRO A 126 -26.23 11.53 15.21
N ALA A 127 -26.45 12.77 15.64
CA ALA A 127 -27.26 13.76 14.91
C ALA A 127 -26.51 14.43 13.73
N ALA A 128 -25.25 14.07 13.52
CA ALA A 128 -24.26 14.90 12.83
C ALA A 128 -24.12 14.72 11.31
N GLY A 129 -24.92 13.86 10.67
CA GLY A 129 -24.81 13.60 9.24
C GLY A 129 -23.61 12.71 8.88
N GLN A 130 -23.01 12.91 7.70
CA GLN A 130 -21.83 12.15 7.26
C GLN A 130 -20.57 12.65 7.98
N LEU A 131 -19.84 11.76 8.65
CA LEU A 131 -18.54 12.06 9.25
C LEU A 131 -17.45 12.15 8.19
N TYR A 132 -16.42 12.96 8.43
CA TYR A 132 -15.23 13.00 7.55
C TYR A 132 -14.49 11.65 7.48
N TRP A 133 -14.57 10.86 8.56
CA TRP A 133 -13.92 9.56 8.66
C TRP A 133 -14.72 8.58 9.52
N THR A 134 -14.85 7.33 9.07
CA THR A 134 -15.71 6.30 9.70
C THR A 134 -15.06 5.63 10.90
N PHE A 135 -13.74 5.42 10.89
CA PHE A 135 -13.03 4.77 11.98
C PHE A 135 -13.08 5.62 13.25
N ARG A 136 -13.46 5.03 14.41
CA ARG A 136 -13.72 5.74 15.67
C ARG A 136 -12.59 6.67 16.10
N ALA A 137 -11.33 6.23 15.97
CA ALA A 137 -10.17 7.01 16.41
C ALA A 137 -9.61 7.96 15.32
N GLY A 138 -10.36 8.20 14.24
CA GLY A 138 -9.95 9.12 13.18
C GLY A 138 -8.85 8.56 12.27
N VAL A 139 -8.27 9.45 11.47
CA VAL A 139 -7.14 9.14 10.60
C VAL A 139 -5.92 8.78 11.45
N PHE A 140 -5.73 9.51 12.56
CA PHE A 140 -4.71 9.22 13.56
C PHE A 140 -4.77 7.77 14.01
N GLY A 141 -5.91 7.35 14.56
CA GLY A 141 -6.08 5.98 15.05
C GLY A 141 -5.86 4.92 13.98
N GLN A 142 -6.40 5.13 12.78
CA GLN A 142 -6.37 4.12 11.72
C GLN A 142 -5.00 3.95 11.06
N TYR A 143 -4.24 5.04 10.85
CA TYR A 143 -3.03 5.01 10.02
C TYR A 143 -1.77 5.53 10.71
N TYR A 144 -1.89 6.42 11.69
CA TYR A 144 -0.73 7.06 12.32
C TYR A 144 -0.40 6.53 13.71
N SER A 145 -1.37 6.04 14.47
CA SER A 145 -1.15 5.64 15.86
C SER A 145 -0.09 4.55 15.97
N GLY A 146 -0.13 3.54 15.10
CA GLY A 146 0.92 2.52 15.00
C GLY A 146 2.25 3.13 14.52
N VAL A 147 2.22 3.92 13.45
CA VAL A 147 3.42 4.50 12.83
C VAL A 147 4.20 5.43 13.77
N VAL A 148 3.50 6.34 14.46
CA VAL A 148 4.10 7.29 15.39
C VAL A 148 4.62 6.58 16.65
N ARG A 149 3.96 5.49 17.07
CA ARG A 149 4.45 4.62 18.16
C ARG A 149 5.69 3.83 17.73
N ASP A 150 5.69 3.26 16.54
CA ASP A 150 6.81 2.48 16.01
C ASP A 150 8.05 3.39 15.79
N LEU A 151 7.85 4.68 15.55
CA LEU A 151 8.88 5.72 15.57
C LEU A 151 9.35 6.13 16.99
N GLY A 152 8.75 5.58 18.04
CA GLY A 152 9.09 5.86 19.43
C GLY A 152 8.67 7.24 19.92
N LEU A 153 7.64 7.85 19.31
CA LEU A 153 7.20 9.22 19.63
C LEU A 153 5.98 9.25 20.57
N ILE A 154 5.18 8.19 20.59
CA ILE A 154 4.01 8.09 21.47
C ILE A 154 3.92 6.72 22.15
N ASN A 155 3.20 6.68 23.26
CA ASN A 155 2.68 5.46 23.88
C ASN A 155 1.17 5.34 23.60
N HIS A 156 0.71 4.11 23.38
CA HIS A 156 -0.72 3.83 23.27
C HIS A 156 -1.39 3.83 24.66
N PRO A 157 -2.71 4.09 24.73
CA PRO A 157 -3.46 4.00 25.97
C PRO A 157 -3.24 2.64 26.65
N ASN A 158 -3.02 2.67 27.96
CA ASN A 158 -2.83 1.48 28.79
C ASN A 158 -3.65 1.59 30.09
N THR A 159 -3.50 0.61 30.99
CA THR A 159 -4.24 0.55 32.25
C THR A 159 -3.90 1.70 33.21
N GLU A 160 -2.72 2.30 33.10
CA GLU A 160 -2.26 3.41 33.94
C GLU A 160 -2.69 4.76 33.37
N LEU A 161 -2.55 4.94 32.06
CA LEU A 161 -2.89 6.13 31.31
C LEU A 161 -3.82 5.74 30.16
N ASN A 162 -5.11 5.99 30.35
CA ASN A 162 -6.17 5.72 29.36
C ASN A 162 -6.19 6.76 28.22
N ILE A 163 -5.04 7.28 27.80
CA ILE A 163 -4.89 8.26 26.72
C ILE A 163 -3.61 7.98 25.94
N TYR A 164 -3.52 8.47 24.70
CA TYR A 164 -2.25 8.55 23.99
C TYR A 164 -1.34 9.56 24.70
N SER A 165 -0.11 9.17 25.00
CA SER A 165 0.89 10.03 25.66
C SER A 165 2.15 10.14 24.82
N LEU A 166 2.91 11.21 25.01
CA LEU A 166 4.16 11.45 24.29
C LEU A 166 5.33 10.80 25.02
N THR A 167 6.31 10.32 24.25
CA THR A 167 7.66 10.06 24.75
C THR A 167 8.43 11.38 24.86
N GLN A 168 9.67 11.34 25.36
CA GLN A 168 10.53 12.52 25.40
C GLN A 168 10.80 13.06 23.98
N GLU A 169 11.06 12.17 23.03
CA GLU A 169 11.30 12.50 21.64
C GLU A 169 10.04 13.01 20.94
N GLY A 170 8.87 12.46 21.30
CA GLY A 170 7.58 12.97 20.83
C GLY A 170 7.31 14.40 21.31
N SER A 171 7.56 14.68 22.59
CA SER A 171 7.41 16.03 23.15
C SER A 171 8.36 17.02 22.47
N GLN A 172 9.63 16.64 22.28
CA GLN A 172 10.60 17.47 21.58
C GLN A 172 10.16 17.82 20.15
N LEU A 173 9.65 16.85 19.39
CA LEU A 173 9.11 17.11 18.05
C LEU A 173 7.87 18.01 18.09
N GLY A 174 6.99 17.84 19.09
CA GLY A 174 5.84 18.70 19.33
C GLY A 174 6.24 20.16 19.57
N ASP A 175 7.28 20.38 20.37
CA ASP A 175 7.85 21.72 20.62
C ASP A 175 8.44 22.34 19.35
N TYR A 176 9.19 21.56 18.55
CA TYR A 176 9.76 22.05 17.29
C TYR A 176 8.70 22.41 16.24
N PHE A 177 7.64 21.59 16.14
CA PHE A 177 6.49 21.92 15.30
C PHE A 177 5.79 23.19 15.79
N GLY A 178 5.54 23.29 17.10
CA GLY A 178 4.88 24.44 17.72
C GLY A 178 5.68 25.73 17.58
N ALA A 179 7.01 25.68 17.62
CA ALA A 179 7.88 26.84 17.46
C ALA A 179 7.75 27.52 16.09
N ASN A 180 7.28 26.79 15.08
CA ASN A 180 7.02 27.30 13.74
C ASN A 180 5.65 28.00 13.60
N ILE A 181 4.85 28.06 14.66
CA ILE A 181 3.49 28.61 14.65
C ILE A 181 3.37 29.66 15.75
N SER A 182 2.85 30.84 15.41
CA SER A 182 2.68 31.93 16.39
C SER A 182 1.76 31.51 17.55
N ALA A 183 2.03 32.01 18.75
CA ALA A 183 1.23 31.69 19.94
C ALA A 183 -0.25 32.09 19.77
N GLU A 184 -0.50 33.19 19.06
CA GLU A 184 -1.85 33.66 18.71
C GLU A 184 -2.56 32.64 17.81
N THR A 185 -1.91 32.21 16.73
CA THR A 185 -2.48 31.22 15.80
C THR A 185 -2.75 29.89 16.51
N GLN A 186 -1.84 29.43 17.39
CA GLN A 186 -2.06 28.22 18.19
C GLN A 186 -3.26 28.37 19.14
N ALA A 187 -3.43 29.54 19.76
CA ALA A 187 -4.57 29.82 20.63
C ALA A 187 -5.89 29.84 19.84
N GLN A 188 -5.93 30.50 18.69
CA GLN A 188 -7.09 30.52 17.80
C GLN A 188 -7.45 29.12 17.29
N PHE A 189 -6.45 28.31 16.94
CA PHE A 189 -6.66 26.92 16.52
C PHE A 189 -7.35 26.13 17.64
N TRP A 190 -6.85 26.24 18.87
CA TRP A 190 -7.47 25.61 20.04
C TRP A 190 -8.91 26.08 20.27
N GLU A 191 -9.20 27.38 20.16
CA GLU A 191 -10.56 27.89 20.34
C GLU A 191 -11.53 27.33 19.28
N CYS A 192 -11.09 27.14 18.04
CA CYS A 192 -11.87 26.43 17.02
C CYS A 192 -12.15 24.97 17.42
N LEU A 193 -11.16 24.26 17.97
CA LEU A 193 -11.37 22.88 18.43
C LEU A 193 -12.36 22.79 19.60
N LYS A 194 -12.24 23.72 20.55
CA LYS A 194 -13.06 23.81 21.76
C LYS A 194 -14.52 24.13 21.43
N THR A 195 -14.74 25.17 20.64
CA THR A 195 -16.09 25.59 20.21
C THR A 195 -16.68 24.66 19.16
N GLY A 196 -15.83 23.98 18.39
CA GLY A 196 -16.25 23.16 17.26
C GLY A 196 -16.74 23.95 16.06
N GLN A 197 -16.43 25.25 15.98
CA GLN A 197 -16.88 26.15 14.92
C GLN A 197 -15.71 26.95 14.34
N VAL A 198 -15.73 27.15 13.02
CA VAL A 198 -14.76 28.00 12.33
C VAL A 198 -15.41 28.68 11.13
N GLN A 199 -15.11 29.96 10.93
CA GLN A 199 -15.53 30.67 9.73
C GLN A 199 -14.52 30.43 8.62
N ARG A 200 -14.99 30.18 7.40
CA ARG A 200 -14.13 29.91 6.24
C ARG A 200 -13.04 30.97 6.03
N ILE A 201 -13.38 32.25 6.19
CA ILE A 201 -12.42 33.35 6.03
C ILE A 201 -11.25 33.29 7.03
N LYS A 202 -11.43 32.63 8.17
CA LYS A 202 -10.39 32.46 9.19
C LYS A 202 -9.43 31.32 8.85
N LEU A 203 -9.72 30.48 7.86
CA LEU A 203 -8.83 29.36 7.49
C LEU A 203 -7.44 29.84 7.02
N ALA A 204 -7.39 31.00 6.35
CA ALA A 204 -6.13 31.63 5.92
C ALA A 204 -5.13 31.89 7.06
N GLN A 205 -5.62 32.08 8.29
CA GLN A 205 -4.74 32.30 9.44
C GLN A 205 -3.98 31.03 9.86
N PHE A 206 -4.39 29.85 9.38
CA PHE A 206 -3.81 28.56 9.74
C PHE A 206 -2.82 28.01 8.69
N GLN A 207 -2.41 28.80 7.70
CA GLN A 207 -1.45 28.38 6.68
C GLN A 207 -0.13 27.84 7.26
N SER A 208 0.32 28.30 8.43
CA SER A 208 1.53 27.79 9.09
C SER A 208 1.47 26.30 9.47
N PHE A 209 0.26 25.72 9.54
CA PHE A 209 0.04 24.28 9.74
C PHE A 209 0.16 23.44 8.47
N ALA A 210 0.40 24.08 7.31
CA ALA A 210 0.42 23.39 6.02
C ALA A 210 1.38 22.20 5.99
N LEU A 211 0.86 21.04 5.60
CA LEU A 211 1.58 19.76 5.70
C LEU A 211 2.76 19.62 4.72
N HIS A 212 2.71 20.33 3.59
CA HIS A 212 3.73 20.29 2.55
C HIS A 212 4.83 21.35 2.74
N GLN A 213 4.65 22.26 3.71
CA GLN A 213 5.60 23.33 4.00
C GLN A 213 6.26 23.04 5.33
N ILE A 214 7.51 22.60 5.31
CA ILE A 214 8.32 22.43 6.52
C ILE A 214 9.37 23.55 6.51
N PRO A 215 9.33 24.50 7.46
CA PRO A 215 10.33 25.56 7.53
C PRO A 215 11.73 24.98 7.78
N GLU A 216 12.76 25.63 7.22
CA GLU A 216 14.16 25.33 7.56
C GLU A 216 14.42 25.71 9.03
N SER A 217 14.21 24.72 9.91
CA SER A 217 14.11 24.85 11.36
C SER A 217 14.57 23.57 12.04
N LEU A 218 14.51 23.52 13.38
CA LEU A 218 14.76 22.28 14.12
C LEU A 218 13.76 21.17 13.77
N GLU A 219 12.56 21.51 13.28
CA GLU A 219 11.55 20.55 12.84
C GLU A 219 12.07 19.67 11.68
N VAL A 220 12.58 20.28 10.61
CA VAL A 220 13.09 19.52 9.45
C VAL A 220 14.36 18.72 9.79
N ILE A 221 15.20 19.26 10.67
CA ILE A 221 16.40 18.55 11.15
C ILE A 221 16.00 17.30 11.93
N PHE A 222 14.98 17.41 12.79
CA PHE A 222 14.46 16.28 13.55
C PHE A 222 13.90 15.20 12.61
N TYR A 223 13.11 15.57 11.59
CA TYR A 223 12.61 14.58 10.62
C TYR A 223 13.73 13.86 9.88
N ARG A 224 14.79 14.57 9.46
CA ARG A 224 15.97 13.96 8.81
C ARG A 224 16.63 12.94 9.74
N GLN A 225 16.81 13.28 11.01
CA GLN A 225 17.35 12.36 12.02
C GLN A 225 16.43 11.15 12.25
N LEU A 226 15.13 11.39 12.34
CA LEU A 226 14.12 10.35 12.54
C LEU A 226 14.11 9.32 11.40
N LEU A 227 14.23 9.76 10.15
CA LEU A 227 14.30 8.88 8.98
C LEU A 227 15.55 8.01 8.96
N LEU A 228 16.67 8.49 9.52
CA LEU A 228 17.95 7.77 9.59
C LEU A 228 18.14 6.99 10.89
N ALA A 229 17.23 7.14 11.85
CA ALA A 229 17.26 6.42 13.11
C ALA A 229 17.00 4.92 12.91
N ARG A 230 17.37 4.13 13.92
CA ARG A 230 17.09 2.69 13.97
C ARG A 230 15.58 2.42 13.89
N ASP A 231 15.22 1.31 13.26
CA ASP A 231 13.82 0.92 13.05
C ASP A 231 13.21 0.30 14.30
N ASP A 232 14.00 -0.47 15.02
CA ASP A 232 13.64 -1.09 16.29
C ASP A 232 14.75 -0.79 17.30
N ARG A 233 14.36 -0.39 18.52
CA ARG A 233 15.31 -0.12 19.60
C ARG A 233 15.86 -1.42 20.20
N ALA A 234 15.11 -2.52 20.08
CA ALA A 234 15.47 -3.85 20.59
C ALA A 234 16.22 -4.70 19.57
N GLN A 235 15.84 -4.62 18.29
CA GLN A 235 16.55 -5.26 17.18
C GLN A 235 17.35 -4.20 16.45
N ASP A 236 18.70 -4.23 16.51
CA ASP A 236 19.60 -3.24 15.89
C ASP A 236 19.50 -3.25 14.35
N SER A 237 18.37 -2.76 13.84
CA SER A 237 17.95 -2.79 12.45
C SER A 237 17.82 -1.38 11.91
N SER A 238 18.21 -1.23 10.65
CA SER A 238 18.31 0.06 9.96
C SER A 238 17.82 -0.03 8.51
N TYR A 239 16.85 -0.91 8.26
CA TYR A 239 16.30 -1.18 6.94
C TYR A 239 15.66 0.06 6.30
N ARG A 240 14.99 0.93 7.08
CA ARG A 240 14.50 2.22 6.55
C ARG A 240 15.66 3.08 6.05
N LYS A 241 16.68 3.28 6.88
CA LYS A 241 17.87 4.05 6.51
C LYS A 241 18.53 3.45 5.27
N GLN A 242 18.75 2.14 5.25
CA GLN A 242 19.33 1.43 4.11
C GLN A 242 18.48 1.62 2.84
N THR A 243 17.16 1.51 2.93
CA THR A 243 16.26 1.73 1.79
C THR A 243 16.33 3.16 1.27
N ILE A 244 16.38 4.16 2.16
CA ILE A 244 16.55 5.56 1.77
C ILE A 244 17.87 5.74 1.03
N LEU A 245 18.97 5.18 1.55
CA LEU A 245 20.26 5.25 0.88
C LEU A 245 20.24 4.56 -0.48
N LEU A 246 19.58 3.40 -0.61
CA LEU A 246 19.41 2.71 -1.89
C LEU A 246 18.65 3.56 -2.93
N LEU A 247 17.57 4.24 -2.52
CA LEU A 247 16.83 5.15 -3.39
C LEU A 247 17.69 6.35 -3.83
N LEU A 248 18.45 6.93 -2.90
CA LEU A 248 19.35 8.05 -3.20
C LEU A 248 20.49 7.61 -4.12
N THR A 249 21.09 6.44 -3.90
CA THR A 249 22.14 5.88 -4.76
C THR A 249 21.62 5.66 -6.17
N HIS A 250 20.43 5.06 -6.33
CA HIS A 250 19.81 4.87 -7.64
C HIS A 250 19.63 6.21 -8.39
N LEU A 251 19.21 7.27 -7.70
CA LEU A 251 19.11 8.61 -8.31
C LEU A 251 20.47 9.27 -8.59
N ALA A 252 21.48 9.02 -7.76
CA ALA A 252 22.84 9.53 -8.00
C ALA A 252 23.47 8.91 -9.26
N GLU A 253 23.10 7.67 -9.59
CA GLU A 253 23.47 6.99 -10.83
C GLU A 253 22.68 7.48 -12.06
N HIS A 254 21.56 8.21 -11.86
CA HIS A 254 20.67 8.76 -12.89
C HIS A 254 20.50 10.29 -12.71
N PRO A 255 21.55 11.09 -12.96
CA PRO A 255 21.55 12.53 -12.68
C PRO A 255 20.48 13.32 -13.47
N GLU A 256 20.02 12.80 -14.61
CA GLU A 256 18.93 13.36 -15.42
C GLU A 256 17.53 13.17 -14.82
N GLY A 257 17.43 12.43 -13.71
CA GLY A 257 16.22 12.17 -12.95
C GLY A 257 15.37 11.02 -13.48
N THR A 258 14.65 10.38 -12.57
CA THR A 258 13.87 9.15 -12.83
C THR A 258 12.37 9.42 -12.74
N THR A 259 11.60 9.00 -13.74
CA THR A 259 10.12 8.94 -13.67
C THR A 259 9.69 7.68 -12.93
N GLU A 260 8.58 7.68 -12.19
CA GLU A 260 8.11 6.46 -11.49
C GLU A 260 9.21 5.80 -10.63
N LEU A 261 9.95 6.62 -9.88
CA LEU A 261 11.13 6.21 -9.11
C LEU A 261 10.98 4.88 -8.36
N PRO A 262 9.89 4.58 -7.63
CA PRO A 262 9.75 3.28 -6.98
C PRO A 262 9.84 2.09 -7.94
N LEU A 263 9.23 2.15 -9.12
CA LEU A 263 9.23 1.05 -10.09
C LEU A 263 10.60 0.88 -10.74
N ASN A 264 11.24 1.99 -11.13
CA ASN A 264 12.59 1.95 -11.71
C ASN A 264 13.63 1.44 -10.72
N PHE A 265 13.57 1.90 -9.47
CA PHE A 265 14.39 1.37 -8.38
C PHE A 265 14.21 -0.15 -8.21
N LEU A 266 12.96 -0.61 -8.13
CA LEU A 266 12.66 -2.03 -7.97
C LEU A 266 13.18 -2.88 -9.14
N ARG A 267 13.00 -2.40 -10.37
CA ARG A 267 13.50 -3.05 -11.59
C ARG A 267 15.01 -3.18 -11.59
N GLU A 268 15.72 -2.10 -11.29
CA GLU A 268 17.18 -2.13 -11.26
C GLU A 268 17.71 -2.98 -10.11
N ASN A 269 17.12 -2.85 -8.92
CA ASN A 269 17.48 -3.69 -7.79
C ASN A 269 17.27 -5.18 -8.14
N TYR A 270 16.18 -5.52 -8.81
CA TYR A 270 15.95 -6.87 -9.33
C TYR A 270 17.05 -7.33 -10.29
N CYS A 271 17.37 -6.52 -11.31
CA CYS A 271 18.41 -6.85 -12.29
C CYS A 271 19.80 -7.00 -11.66
N ARG A 272 20.14 -6.20 -10.64
CA ARG A 272 21.42 -6.30 -9.92
C ARG A 272 21.48 -7.52 -9.01
N GLN A 273 20.42 -7.78 -8.24
CA GLN A 273 20.40 -8.83 -7.23
C GLN A 273 20.27 -10.23 -7.84
N ARG A 274 19.58 -10.40 -8.97
CA ARG A 274 19.40 -11.71 -9.62
C ARG A 274 20.70 -12.37 -10.09
N ILE A 275 21.72 -11.58 -10.41
CA ILE A 275 23.02 -12.08 -10.91
C ILE A 275 24.05 -12.30 -9.78
N GLN A 276 23.73 -11.92 -8.54
CA GLN A 276 24.63 -12.12 -7.42
C GLN A 276 24.71 -13.61 -7.05
N SER A 277 25.93 -14.09 -6.82
CA SER A 277 26.17 -15.47 -6.39
C SER A 277 25.64 -15.74 -4.98
N GLU A 278 25.64 -14.74 -4.11
CA GLU A 278 25.12 -14.80 -2.75
C GLU A 278 24.29 -13.55 -2.43
N LEU A 279 23.13 -13.74 -1.78
CA LEU A 279 22.28 -12.65 -1.32
C LEU A 279 22.61 -12.29 0.13
N ASP A 280 22.96 -11.03 0.35
CA ASP A 280 23.21 -10.48 1.68
C ASP A 280 21.93 -10.37 2.52
N THR A 281 22.08 -10.36 3.84
CA THR A 281 20.97 -10.07 4.76
C THR A 281 20.80 -8.54 4.90
N CYS A 282 20.34 -7.88 3.83
CA CYS A 282 20.23 -6.41 3.78
C CYS A 282 18.91 -5.95 3.13
N ALA A 283 18.65 -4.63 3.15
CA ALA A 283 17.46 -4.06 2.52
C ALA A 283 17.37 -4.34 1.02
N ALA A 284 18.50 -4.37 0.30
CA ALA A 284 18.52 -4.63 -1.15
C ALA A 284 18.00 -6.04 -1.48
N ALA A 285 18.45 -7.05 -0.73
CA ALA A 285 17.96 -8.43 -0.87
C ALA A 285 16.48 -8.56 -0.49
N ALA A 286 16.03 -7.85 0.55
CA ALA A 286 14.62 -7.84 0.91
C ALA A 286 13.74 -7.21 -0.18
N TRP A 287 14.17 -6.09 -0.80
CA TRP A 287 13.48 -5.48 -1.93
C TRP A 287 13.49 -6.37 -3.19
N TYR A 288 14.54 -7.17 -3.37
CA TYR A 288 14.57 -8.17 -4.43
C TYR A 288 13.56 -9.31 -4.20
N ILE A 289 13.47 -9.84 -2.98
CA ILE A 289 12.45 -10.84 -2.61
C ILE A 289 11.04 -10.25 -2.72
N TYR A 290 10.86 -8.98 -2.34
CA TYR A 290 9.61 -8.26 -2.57
C TYR A 290 9.26 -8.22 -4.06
N GLU A 291 10.20 -7.87 -4.94
CA GLU A 291 9.93 -7.80 -6.37
C GLU A 291 9.60 -9.17 -6.98
N LEU A 292 10.30 -10.22 -6.52
CA LEU A 292 9.98 -11.61 -6.88
C LEU A 292 8.55 -11.99 -6.50
N ASN A 293 8.09 -11.63 -5.30
CA ASN A 293 6.70 -11.84 -4.88
C ASN A 293 5.74 -11.07 -5.79
N GLU A 294 5.97 -9.77 -5.98
CA GLU A 294 5.08 -8.90 -6.75
C GLU A 294 4.90 -9.34 -8.21
N LEU A 295 6.00 -9.66 -8.91
CA LEU A 295 5.93 -10.12 -10.29
C LEU A 295 5.18 -11.46 -10.39
N THR A 296 5.38 -12.35 -9.41
CA THR A 296 4.66 -13.64 -9.33
C THR A 296 3.18 -13.43 -9.07
N HIS A 297 2.83 -12.56 -8.12
CA HIS A 297 1.45 -12.25 -7.75
C HIS A 297 0.69 -11.65 -8.92
N VAL A 298 1.27 -10.65 -9.56
CA VAL A 298 0.64 -9.99 -10.71
C VAL A 298 0.49 -10.97 -11.87
N GLY A 299 1.49 -11.81 -12.14
CA GLY A 299 1.37 -12.89 -13.13
C GLY A 299 0.15 -13.79 -12.88
N LEU A 300 -0.12 -14.14 -11.62
CA LEU A 300 -1.30 -14.91 -11.22
C LEU A 300 -2.62 -14.11 -11.29
N GLU A 301 -2.60 -12.86 -10.85
CA GLU A 301 -3.77 -12.00 -10.87
C GLU A 301 -4.28 -11.73 -12.29
N TYR A 302 -3.39 -11.73 -13.29
CA TYR A 302 -3.80 -11.64 -14.70
C TYR A 302 -4.57 -12.88 -15.18
N PHE A 303 -4.35 -14.07 -14.63
CA PHE A 303 -5.23 -15.22 -14.92
C PHE A 303 -6.65 -14.97 -14.41
N HIS A 304 -6.77 -14.52 -13.16
CA HIS A 304 -8.05 -14.17 -12.58
C HIS A 304 -8.72 -13.00 -13.31
N ALA A 305 -7.96 -11.96 -13.69
CA ALA A 305 -8.50 -10.83 -14.42
C ALA A 305 -8.92 -11.18 -15.84
N CYS A 306 -8.14 -11.98 -16.58
CA CYS A 306 -8.57 -12.46 -17.89
C CYS A 306 -9.88 -13.24 -17.77
N LEU A 307 -10.01 -14.14 -16.79
CA LEU A 307 -11.31 -14.80 -16.53
C LEU A 307 -12.41 -13.78 -16.22
N LEU A 308 -12.17 -12.84 -15.32
CA LEU A 308 -13.16 -11.85 -14.92
C LEU A 308 -13.67 -11.01 -16.10
N TRP A 309 -12.73 -10.51 -16.91
CA TRP A 309 -13.01 -9.62 -18.03
C TRP A 309 -13.44 -10.35 -19.29
N CYS A 310 -13.30 -11.67 -19.32
CA CYS A 310 -13.92 -12.47 -20.34
C CYS A 310 -15.43 -12.61 -20.05
N ILE A 311 -15.89 -12.52 -18.79
CA ILE A 311 -17.31 -12.66 -18.42
C ILE A 311 -18.17 -11.50 -18.93
N GLN A 312 -19.24 -11.81 -19.67
CA GLN A 312 -20.21 -10.84 -20.18
C GLN A 312 -21.23 -10.42 -19.11
N GLU A 313 -22.14 -9.51 -19.45
CA GLU A 313 -23.16 -9.01 -18.51
C GLU A 313 -24.18 -10.08 -18.10
N TYR A 314 -24.39 -11.10 -18.93
CA TYR A 314 -25.28 -12.22 -18.64
C TYR A 314 -24.50 -13.49 -18.23
N PRO A 315 -25.13 -14.40 -17.45
CA PRO A 315 -24.53 -15.69 -17.12
C PRO A 315 -24.09 -16.48 -18.34
N MET A 316 -22.91 -17.07 -18.27
CA MET A 316 -22.43 -18.00 -19.31
C MET A 316 -21.90 -19.29 -18.68
N GLY A 317 -21.71 -20.34 -19.47
CA GLY A 317 -21.13 -21.59 -19.00
C GLY A 317 -19.68 -21.39 -18.55
N LEU A 318 -19.35 -21.83 -17.33
CA LEU A 318 -18.00 -21.72 -16.79
C LEU A 318 -16.98 -22.47 -17.67
N ASP A 319 -17.28 -23.72 -18.03
CA ASP A 319 -16.39 -24.52 -18.88
C ASP A 319 -16.19 -23.89 -20.26
N GLU A 320 -17.25 -23.33 -20.86
CA GLU A 320 -17.15 -22.60 -22.14
C GLU A 320 -16.16 -21.42 -22.04
N ARG A 321 -16.16 -20.70 -20.91
CA ARG A 321 -15.25 -19.58 -20.69
C ARG A 321 -13.81 -20.02 -20.46
N LEU A 322 -13.62 -21.12 -19.74
CA LEU A 322 -12.31 -21.72 -19.56
C LEU A 322 -11.75 -22.20 -20.90
N ASP A 323 -12.53 -22.96 -21.66
CA ASP A 323 -12.11 -23.51 -22.95
C ASP A 323 -11.84 -22.38 -23.97
N PHE A 324 -12.63 -21.31 -23.96
CA PHE A 324 -12.37 -20.10 -24.75
C PHE A 324 -10.98 -19.50 -24.43
N LEU A 325 -10.68 -19.27 -23.15
CA LEU A 325 -9.38 -18.68 -22.75
C LEU A 325 -8.21 -19.60 -23.05
N VAL A 326 -8.38 -20.91 -22.85
CA VAL A 326 -7.37 -21.92 -23.18
C VAL A 326 -7.09 -21.90 -24.69
N ALA A 327 -8.12 -21.93 -25.53
CA ALA A 327 -7.96 -21.88 -26.99
C ALA A 327 -7.28 -20.59 -27.46
N GLN A 328 -7.65 -19.43 -26.90
CA GLN A 328 -6.99 -18.16 -27.22
C GLN A 328 -5.52 -18.15 -26.79
N THR A 329 -5.20 -18.78 -25.66
CA THR A 329 -3.81 -18.91 -25.18
C THR A 329 -3.00 -19.84 -26.09
N SER A 330 -3.59 -20.96 -26.52
CA SER A 330 -2.98 -21.87 -27.50
C SER A 330 -2.67 -21.18 -28.82
N LEU A 331 -3.56 -20.33 -29.33
CA LEU A 331 -3.30 -19.52 -30.52
C LEU A 331 -2.11 -18.56 -30.31
N ALA A 332 -2.03 -17.91 -29.15
CA ALA A 332 -0.90 -17.03 -28.84
C ALA A 332 0.45 -17.77 -28.73
N PHE A 333 0.46 -19.04 -28.31
CA PHE A 333 1.67 -19.88 -28.37
C PHE A 333 1.99 -20.34 -29.80
N ALA A 334 0.97 -20.61 -30.62
CA ALA A 334 1.17 -20.97 -32.02
C ALA A 334 1.83 -19.84 -32.83
N ASP A 335 1.53 -18.58 -32.51
CA ASP A 335 2.21 -17.40 -33.08
C ASP A 335 3.72 -17.35 -32.73
N GLU A 336 4.16 -18.10 -31.72
CA GLU A 336 5.56 -18.28 -31.32
C GLU A 336 6.13 -19.64 -31.75
N ASP A 337 5.48 -20.30 -32.71
CA ASP A 337 5.84 -21.62 -33.23
C ASP A 337 5.84 -22.73 -32.14
N LEU A 338 5.02 -22.58 -31.09
CA LEU A 338 4.87 -23.54 -30.00
C LEU A 338 3.48 -24.21 -30.03
N ASP A 339 3.45 -25.54 -30.15
CA ASP A 339 2.22 -26.35 -30.13
C ASP A 339 1.81 -26.67 -28.67
N SER A 340 0.85 -25.93 -28.13
CA SER A 340 0.45 -26.05 -26.71
C SER A 340 -0.05 -27.44 -26.29
N LEU A 341 -0.51 -28.25 -27.25
CA LEU A 341 -0.98 -29.63 -27.01
C LEU A 341 0.19 -30.61 -26.81
N LYS A 342 1.36 -30.30 -27.39
CA LYS A 342 2.52 -31.19 -27.39
C LYS A 342 3.66 -30.67 -26.53
N THR A 343 3.82 -29.36 -26.47
CA THR A 343 4.85 -28.71 -25.66
C THR A 343 4.53 -28.90 -24.19
N THR A 344 5.45 -29.56 -23.47
CA THR A 344 5.36 -29.70 -22.01
C THR A 344 5.90 -28.46 -21.31
N MET A 345 5.55 -28.27 -20.04
CA MET A 345 6.09 -27.18 -19.23
C MET A 345 7.62 -27.23 -19.12
N VAL A 346 8.24 -28.42 -19.06
CA VAL A 346 9.72 -28.53 -19.11
C VAL A 346 10.28 -28.04 -20.44
N GLN A 347 9.65 -28.37 -21.55
CA GLN A 347 10.10 -27.91 -22.86
C GLN A 347 9.95 -26.40 -22.99
N LEU A 348 8.83 -25.83 -22.53
CA LEU A 348 8.62 -24.39 -22.49
C LEU A 348 9.63 -23.69 -21.58
N MET A 349 9.92 -24.26 -20.40
CA MET A 349 10.96 -23.74 -19.50
C MET A 349 12.33 -23.70 -20.17
N ASN A 350 12.71 -24.76 -20.87
CA ASN A 350 13.98 -24.79 -21.60
C ASN A 350 14.00 -23.74 -22.73
N TRP A 351 12.89 -23.55 -23.43
CA TRP A 351 12.76 -22.52 -24.47
C TRP A 351 12.94 -21.11 -23.89
N VAL A 352 12.25 -20.77 -22.79
CA VAL A 352 12.41 -19.47 -22.12
C VAL A 352 13.82 -19.27 -21.55
N GLN A 353 14.47 -20.35 -21.09
CA GLN A 353 15.85 -20.31 -20.60
C GLN A 353 16.89 -20.09 -21.70
N GLN A 354 16.62 -20.57 -22.92
CA GLN A 354 17.49 -20.36 -24.08
C GLN A 354 17.30 -18.98 -24.71
N GLY A 355 16.12 -18.38 -24.53
CA GLY A 355 15.85 -17.01 -24.95
C GLY A 355 16.56 -15.95 -24.10
N ASP A 356 16.87 -14.81 -24.71
CA ASP A 356 17.47 -13.63 -24.04
C ASP A 356 16.41 -12.61 -23.58
N THR A 357 15.13 -12.99 -23.59
CA THR A 357 14.04 -12.10 -23.20
C THR A 357 14.10 -11.80 -21.70
N ASP A 358 14.17 -10.50 -21.38
CA ASP A 358 14.18 -10.01 -20.00
C ASP A 358 12.84 -10.26 -19.29
N THR A 359 12.88 -10.49 -17.98
CA THR A 359 11.69 -10.74 -17.15
C THR A 359 10.69 -9.58 -17.24
N TYR A 360 11.16 -8.33 -17.27
CA TYR A 360 10.27 -7.18 -17.39
C TYR A 360 9.66 -7.04 -18.78
N ALA A 361 10.30 -7.56 -19.83
CA ALA A 361 9.71 -7.56 -21.17
C ALA A 361 8.45 -8.43 -21.21
N TYR A 362 8.45 -9.60 -20.56
CA TYR A 362 7.24 -10.41 -20.40
C TYR A 362 6.19 -9.72 -19.54
N TYR A 363 6.60 -9.07 -18.46
CA TYR A 363 5.70 -8.30 -17.59
C TYR A 363 4.98 -7.17 -18.36
N GLU A 364 5.73 -6.35 -19.09
CA GLU A 364 5.18 -5.24 -19.88
C GLU A 364 4.28 -5.74 -21.02
N ALA A 365 4.69 -6.80 -21.73
CA ALA A 365 3.92 -7.41 -22.80
C ALA A 365 2.57 -7.98 -22.29
N MET A 366 2.59 -8.65 -21.14
CA MET A 366 1.38 -9.16 -20.47
C MET A 366 0.41 -8.01 -20.15
N GLN A 367 0.89 -6.93 -19.51
CA GLN A 367 0.05 -5.78 -19.19
C GLN A 367 -0.54 -5.11 -20.44
N SER A 368 0.29 -4.95 -21.48
CA SER A 368 -0.11 -4.35 -22.75
C SER A 368 -1.20 -5.19 -23.44
N ALA A 369 -1.02 -6.51 -23.49
CA ALA A 369 -1.99 -7.44 -24.07
C ALA A 369 -3.34 -7.38 -23.36
N PHE A 370 -3.34 -7.34 -22.02
CA PHE A 370 -4.58 -7.20 -21.24
C PHE A 370 -5.31 -5.89 -21.55
N ARG A 371 -4.60 -4.75 -21.59
CA ARG A 371 -5.20 -3.44 -21.92
C ARG A 371 -5.83 -3.41 -23.32
N GLN A 372 -5.32 -4.22 -24.23
CA GLN A 372 -5.82 -4.35 -25.60
C GLN A 372 -6.97 -5.37 -25.72
N GLY A 373 -7.35 -6.06 -24.63
CA GLY A 373 -8.35 -7.14 -24.65
C GLY A 373 -7.83 -8.45 -25.26
N ALA A 374 -6.53 -8.57 -25.53
CA ALA A 374 -5.91 -9.76 -26.08
C ALA A 374 -5.60 -10.80 -24.98
N TYR A 375 -6.65 -11.38 -24.39
CA TYR A 375 -6.52 -12.22 -23.20
C TYR A 375 -5.66 -13.47 -23.41
N GLY A 376 -5.73 -14.13 -24.57
CA GLY A 376 -4.85 -15.28 -24.87
C GLY A 376 -3.36 -14.92 -24.86
N LEU A 377 -3.01 -13.79 -25.49
CA LEU A 377 -1.65 -13.26 -25.47
C LEU A 377 -1.24 -12.86 -24.04
N CYS A 378 -2.14 -12.23 -23.28
CA CYS A 378 -1.88 -11.89 -21.89
C CYS A 378 -1.53 -13.14 -21.08
N LEU A 379 -2.32 -14.21 -21.15
CA LEU A 379 -2.08 -15.46 -20.44
C LEU A 379 -0.78 -16.12 -20.87
N SER A 380 -0.48 -16.19 -22.17
CA SER A 380 0.80 -16.70 -22.67
C SER A 380 1.99 -15.95 -22.06
N LYS A 381 1.95 -14.61 -22.07
CA LYS A 381 3.00 -13.77 -21.47
C LYS A 381 3.05 -13.90 -19.94
N SER A 382 1.92 -14.11 -19.27
CA SER A 382 1.90 -14.44 -17.83
C SER A 382 2.63 -15.76 -17.53
N ILE A 383 2.44 -16.80 -18.35
CA ILE A 383 3.15 -18.09 -18.20
C ILE A 383 4.65 -17.90 -18.40
N MET A 384 5.04 -17.19 -19.46
CA MET A 384 6.45 -16.89 -19.74
C MET A 384 7.08 -16.05 -18.62
N LEU A 385 6.34 -15.10 -18.05
CA LEU A 385 6.77 -14.32 -16.89
C LEU A 385 7.04 -15.23 -15.69
N LEU A 386 6.11 -16.12 -15.31
CA LEU A 386 6.30 -17.04 -14.18
C LEU A 386 7.54 -17.94 -14.36
N ILE A 387 7.74 -18.45 -15.58
CA ILE A 387 8.93 -19.24 -15.93
C ILE A 387 10.22 -18.40 -15.86
N SER A 388 10.19 -17.18 -16.38
CA SER A 388 11.31 -16.22 -16.36
C SER A 388 11.72 -15.87 -14.94
N ILE A 389 10.74 -15.64 -14.05
CA ILE A 389 11.00 -15.40 -12.63
C ILE A 389 11.60 -16.65 -12.00
N TYR A 390 11.07 -17.85 -12.27
CA TYR A 390 11.63 -19.09 -11.74
C TYR A 390 13.07 -19.34 -12.20
N ARG A 391 13.41 -19.00 -13.46
CA ARG A 391 14.80 -19.01 -13.97
C ARG A 391 15.71 -18.13 -13.12
N ASP A 392 15.30 -16.88 -12.89
CA ASP A 392 16.09 -15.89 -12.16
C ASP A 392 16.20 -16.24 -10.65
N PHE A 393 15.14 -16.82 -10.07
CA PHE A 393 15.04 -17.25 -8.68
C PHE A 393 15.83 -18.54 -8.36
N LYS A 394 15.83 -19.52 -9.27
CA LYS A 394 16.32 -20.88 -9.03
C LYS A 394 17.76 -20.95 -8.49
N PRO A 395 18.74 -20.17 -8.98
CA PRO A 395 20.10 -20.17 -8.42
C PRO A 395 20.16 -19.77 -6.94
N GLN A 396 19.20 -18.95 -6.49
CA GLN A 396 19.18 -18.36 -5.15
C GLN A 396 18.16 -19.02 -4.20
N PHE A 397 17.50 -20.10 -4.64
CA PHE A 397 16.41 -20.80 -3.91
C PHE A 397 16.75 -21.09 -2.44
N SER A 398 17.92 -21.72 -2.21
CA SER A 398 18.40 -22.11 -0.88
C SER A 398 18.50 -20.89 0.03
N ARG A 399 19.13 -19.81 -0.46
CA ARG A 399 19.39 -18.61 0.30
C ARG A 399 18.11 -17.84 0.63
N ILE A 400 17.21 -17.68 -0.34
CA ILE A 400 15.91 -17.02 -0.12
C ILE A 400 15.06 -17.78 0.91
N THR A 401 15.12 -19.12 0.89
CA THR A 401 14.46 -19.96 1.90
C THR A 401 15.05 -19.74 3.29
N GLN A 402 16.38 -19.69 3.41
CA GLN A 402 17.07 -19.41 4.68
C GLN A 402 16.73 -18.01 5.21
N LEU A 403 16.77 -16.98 4.35
CA LEU A 403 16.44 -15.60 4.72
C LEU A 403 15.02 -15.49 5.27
N ALA A 404 14.05 -16.19 4.68
CA ALA A 404 12.68 -16.19 5.20
C ALA A 404 12.52 -16.88 6.57
N ALA A 405 13.42 -17.80 6.92
CA ALA A 405 13.41 -18.50 8.21
C ALA A 405 14.06 -17.68 9.34
N ILE A 406 14.78 -16.61 9.02
CA ILE A 406 15.34 -15.68 10.00
C ILE A 406 14.18 -14.99 10.74
N PRO A 407 14.10 -15.09 12.08
CA PRO A 407 12.98 -14.52 12.87
C PRO A 407 12.72 -13.04 12.61
N GLU A 408 13.78 -12.27 12.33
CA GLU A 408 13.74 -10.84 12.02
C GLU A 408 13.07 -10.55 10.67
N PHE A 409 13.18 -11.47 9.71
CA PHE A 409 12.63 -11.33 8.37
C PHE A 409 11.21 -11.87 8.28
N ASN A 410 10.92 -13.08 8.76
CA ASN A 410 9.55 -13.61 8.84
C ASN A 410 8.70 -13.36 7.56
N PHE A 411 9.36 -13.40 6.40
CA PHE A 411 8.76 -13.09 5.10
C PHE A 411 7.87 -14.23 4.59
N ASN A 412 7.99 -15.42 5.19
CA ASN A 412 7.21 -16.61 4.84
C ASN A 412 5.75 -16.50 5.29
N ARG A 413 4.98 -15.68 4.58
CA ARG A 413 3.53 -15.55 4.71
C ARG A 413 2.86 -16.07 3.44
N THR A 414 1.54 -16.23 3.47
CA THR A 414 0.75 -16.65 2.32
C THR A 414 1.13 -15.85 1.07
N GLY A 415 1.39 -16.57 -0.02
CA GLY A 415 1.87 -16.02 -1.27
C GLY A 415 3.38 -15.75 -1.30
N TYR A 416 4.17 -16.42 -0.47
CA TYR A 416 5.62 -16.34 -0.57
C TYR A 416 6.14 -17.01 -1.85
N VAL A 417 7.04 -16.34 -2.56
CA VAL A 417 7.50 -16.73 -3.91
C VAL A 417 8.10 -18.13 -3.96
N VAL A 418 8.78 -18.58 -2.91
CA VAL A 418 9.36 -19.94 -2.86
C VAL A 418 8.27 -21.00 -2.96
N GLU A 419 7.20 -20.85 -2.17
CA GLU A 419 6.06 -21.77 -2.18
C GLU A 419 5.30 -21.67 -3.50
N LEU A 420 4.99 -20.44 -3.92
CA LEU A 420 4.23 -20.18 -5.15
C LEU A 420 4.95 -20.72 -6.39
N LEU A 421 6.21 -20.39 -6.65
CA LEU A 421 6.90 -20.85 -7.87
C LEU A 421 7.21 -22.35 -7.84
N THR A 422 7.35 -22.95 -6.65
CA THR A 422 7.47 -24.40 -6.53
C THR A 422 6.19 -25.07 -7.04
N ASP A 423 5.03 -24.58 -6.62
CA ASP A 423 3.74 -25.12 -7.04
C ASP A 423 3.39 -24.77 -8.49
N LEU A 424 3.63 -23.52 -8.90
CA LEU A 424 3.23 -22.98 -10.19
C LEU A 424 4.15 -23.35 -11.34
N VAL A 425 5.40 -23.71 -11.08
CA VAL A 425 6.37 -24.00 -12.15
C VAL A 425 6.99 -25.37 -11.92
N LYS A 426 7.74 -25.56 -10.83
CA LYS A 426 8.53 -26.78 -10.58
C LYS A 426 7.72 -28.07 -10.54
N ASN A 427 6.48 -28.04 -10.04
CA ASN A 427 5.66 -29.24 -9.90
C ASN A 427 4.78 -29.53 -11.12
N THR A 428 4.97 -28.78 -12.22
CA THR A 428 4.09 -28.86 -13.42
C THR A 428 4.76 -29.45 -14.65
N ASP A 429 5.99 -29.94 -14.49
CA ASP A 429 6.90 -30.39 -15.54
C ASP A 429 6.27 -31.23 -16.67
N ASN A 430 5.44 -32.21 -16.30
CA ASN A 430 4.85 -33.18 -17.24
C ASN A 430 3.54 -32.71 -17.88
N GLN A 431 2.99 -31.56 -17.49
CA GLN A 431 1.78 -31.02 -18.07
C GLN A 431 2.09 -30.40 -19.43
N THR A 432 1.17 -30.54 -20.39
CA THR A 432 1.21 -29.74 -21.62
C THR A 432 0.82 -28.31 -21.28
N VAL A 433 1.25 -27.34 -22.09
CA VAL A 433 0.94 -25.92 -21.89
C VAL A 433 -0.57 -25.67 -21.82
N GLU A 434 -1.35 -26.39 -22.62
CA GLU A 434 -2.82 -26.30 -22.58
C GLU A 434 -3.41 -26.77 -21.24
N ILE A 435 -3.02 -27.96 -20.78
CA ILE A 435 -3.49 -28.54 -19.51
C ILE A 435 -3.07 -27.64 -18.34
N TYR A 436 -1.83 -27.14 -18.38
CA TYR A 436 -1.33 -26.19 -17.40
C TYR A 436 -2.18 -24.92 -17.34
N THR A 437 -2.48 -24.33 -18.51
CA THR A 437 -3.32 -23.12 -18.61
C THR A 437 -4.69 -23.35 -17.98
N ARG A 438 -5.35 -24.47 -18.32
CA ARG A 438 -6.66 -24.83 -17.74
C ARG A 438 -6.58 -25.02 -16.24
N ASN A 439 -5.57 -25.75 -15.75
CA ASN A 439 -5.36 -25.98 -14.32
C ASN A 439 -5.12 -24.68 -13.55
N LEU A 440 -4.38 -23.74 -14.13
CA LEU A 440 -4.08 -22.47 -13.49
C LEU A 440 -5.31 -21.56 -13.43
N LEU A 441 -6.15 -21.54 -14.47
CA LEU A 441 -7.45 -20.87 -14.44
C LEU A 441 -8.37 -21.44 -13.33
N VAL A 442 -8.46 -22.77 -13.22
CA VAL A 442 -9.22 -23.42 -12.13
C VAL A 442 -8.63 -23.09 -10.76
N LYS A 443 -7.30 -23.06 -10.64
CA LYS A 443 -6.61 -22.70 -9.40
C LYS A 443 -6.96 -21.28 -8.95
N VAL A 444 -6.89 -20.29 -9.84
CA VAL A 444 -7.22 -18.90 -9.47
C VAL A 444 -8.69 -18.73 -9.13
N ILE A 445 -9.60 -19.52 -9.74
CA ILE A 445 -11.01 -19.58 -9.33
C ILE A 445 -11.13 -20.03 -7.88
N ASN A 446 -10.51 -21.15 -7.55
CA ASN A 446 -10.56 -21.71 -6.20
C ASN A 446 -9.96 -20.76 -5.17
N MET A 447 -8.83 -20.12 -5.47
CA MET A 447 -8.20 -19.13 -4.61
C MET A 447 -9.11 -17.93 -4.36
N HIS A 448 -9.75 -17.40 -5.42
CA HIS A 448 -10.68 -16.29 -5.29
C HIS A 448 -11.92 -16.63 -4.45
N MET A 449 -12.55 -17.78 -4.73
CA MET A 449 -13.72 -18.23 -3.98
C MET A 449 -13.37 -18.44 -2.50
N PHE A 450 -12.27 -19.13 -2.22
CA PHE A 450 -11.81 -19.35 -0.84
C PHE A 450 -11.54 -18.03 -0.11
N SER A 451 -10.81 -17.11 -0.73
CA SER A 451 -10.53 -15.76 -0.19
C SER A 451 -11.81 -14.98 0.09
N SER A 452 -12.77 -15.02 -0.85
CA SER A 452 -14.00 -14.25 -0.75
C SER A 452 -14.95 -14.78 0.32
N PHE A 453 -15.17 -16.09 0.38
CA PHE A 453 -15.97 -16.70 1.44
C PHE A 453 -15.33 -16.52 2.83
N SER A 454 -14.00 -16.62 2.92
CA SER A 454 -13.28 -16.41 4.17
C SER A 454 -13.47 -15.00 4.73
N LYS A 455 -13.48 -13.99 3.86
CA LYS A 455 -13.72 -12.59 4.22
C LYS A 455 -15.18 -12.34 4.61
N THR A 456 -16.15 -12.93 3.90
CA THR A 456 -17.56 -12.88 4.27
C THR A 456 -17.80 -13.50 5.66
N ARG A 457 -17.14 -14.62 5.97
CA ARG A 457 -17.25 -15.31 7.28
C ARG A 457 -16.87 -14.42 8.46
N ILE A 458 -15.89 -13.51 8.29
CA ILE A 458 -15.43 -12.61 9.35
C ILE A 458 -16.20 -11.26 9.37
N GLY A 459 -17.36 -11.20 8.71
CA GLY A 459 -18.23 -10.02 8.71
C GLY A 459 -17.78 -8.88 7.80
N GLN A 460 -16.85 -9.12 6.87
CA GLN A 460 -16.60 -8.16 5.78
C GLN A 460 -17.75 -8.24 4.75
N ALA A 461 -18.03 -7.12 4.07
CA ALA A 461 -19.04 -7.07 3.02
C ALA A 461 -18.72 -8.03 1.86
N LEU A 462 -19.69 -8.30 0.98
CA LEU A 462 -19.51 -9.22 -0.13
C LEU A 462 -18.33 -8.77 -1.02
N VAL A 463 -17.25 -9.54 -1.02
CA VAL A 463 -16.01 -9.28 -1.77
C VAL A 463 -15.83 -10.20 -2.97
N HIS A 464 -16.89 -10.83 -3.47
CA HIS A 464 -16.85 -11.68 -4.65
C HIS A 464 -16.74 -10.84 -5.93
N ASN A 465 -15.86 -11.21 -6.84
CA ASN A 465 -15.76 -10.60 -8.18
C ASN A 465 -16.72 -11.25 -9.17
N TYR A 466 -17.02 -12.53 -8.97
CA TYR A 466 -17.99 -13.30 -9.71
C TYR A 466 -18.67 -14.33 -8.81
N MET A 467 -19.81 -14.83 -9.26
CA MET A 467 -20.53 -15.94 -8.65
C MET A 467 -20.48 -17.15 -9.59
N ILE A 468 -20.47 -18.36 -9.02
CA ILE A 468 -20.56 -19.62 -9.77
C ILE A 468 -21.67 -20.45 -9.13
N GLU A 469 -22.62 -20.89 -9.96
CA GLU A 469 -23.84 -21.61 -9.58
C GLU A 469 -24.31 -22.40 -10.81
N ASP A 470 -24.68 -23.67 -10.62
CA ASP A 470 -25.16 -24.58 -11.67
C ASP A 470 -24.31 -24.62 -12.96
N GLY A 471 -22.97 -24.56 -12.82
CA GLY A 471 -22.03 -24.58 -13.94
C GLY A 471 -21.98 -23.27 -14.74
N MET A 472 -22.69 -22.24 -14.29
CA MET A 472 -22.70 -20.91 -14.89
C MET A 472 -21.83 -19.95 -14.06
N ILE A 473 -21.37 -18.87 -14.68
CA ILE A 473 -20.56 -17.82 -14.06
C ILE A 473 -21.14 -16.43 -14.35
N TRP A 474 -21.22 -15.59 -13.32
CA TRP A 474 -21.74 -14.22 -13.38
C TRP A 474 -20.71 -13.22 -12.87
N ARG A 475 -20.49 -12.15 -13.61
CA ARG A 475 -19.63 -11.05 -13.16
C ARG A 475 -20.39 -10.17 -12.19
N LEU A 476 -19.83 -9.99 -10.99
CA LEU A 476 -20.38 -9.09 -9.98
C LEU A 476 -19.66 -7.74 -9.97
N ARG A 477 -18.36 -7.72 -10.30
CA ARG A 477 -17.53 -6.51 -10.24
C ARG A 477 -16.42 -6.52 -11.27
N GLU A 478 -15.98 -5.33 -11.64
CA GLU A 478 -14.79 -5.14 -12.45
C GLU A 478 -13.60 -4.78 -11.55
N THR A 479 -12.57 -5.62 -11.55
CA THR A 479 -11.33 -5.38 -10.81
C THR A 479 -10.15 -5.58 -11.74
N TYR A 480 -9.07 -4.84 -11.48
CA TYR A 480 -7.83 -4.91 -12.23
C TYR A 480 -6.73 -5.48 -11.35
N PRO A 481 -5.79 -6.27 -11.92
CA PRO A 481 -4.59 -6.68 -11.23
C PRO A 481 -3.84 -5.45 -10.73
N ASN A 482 -3.37 -5.49 -9.50
CA ASN A 482 -2.65 -4.37 -8.91
C ASN A 482 -1.49 -4.90 -8.09
N ARG A 483 -0.32 -4.28 -8.30
CA ARG A 483 0.81 -4.45 -7.40
C ARG A 483 0.40 -4.04 -5.98
N THR A 484 0.99 -4.66 -4.97
CA THR A 484 0.96 -4.02 -3.66
C THR A 484 1.64 -2.67 -3.81
N THR A 485 0.97 -1.57 -3.49
CA THR A 485 1.62 -0.26 -3.52
C THR A 485 2.59 -0.19 -2.36
N PRO A 486 3.91 -0.27 -2.57
CA PRO A 486 4.85 -0.22 -1.46
C PRO A 486 4.83 1.18 -0.85
N ARG A 487 5.16 1.27 0.44
CA ARG A 487 5.41 2.54 1.15
C ARG A 487 6.44 3.43 0.45
N LEU A 488 7.18 2.93 -0.54
CA LEU A 488 8.15 3.67 -1.33
C LEU A 488 7.59 4.94 -1.95
N GLN A 489 6.35 4.95 -2.46
CA GLN A 489 5.80 6.19 -3.04
C GLN A 489 5.61 7.29 -1.98
N ASN A 490 5.17 6.91 -0.78
CA ASN A 490 5.03 7.84 0.33
C ASN A 490 6.40 8.21 0.92
N ALA A 491 7.35 7.28 0.88
CA ALA A 491 8.73 7.56 1.26
C ALA A 491 9.34 8.62 0.36
N VAL A 492 9.22 8.48 -0.96
CA VAL A 492 9.67 9.48 -1.92
C VAL A 492 9.11 10.86 -1.57
N GLN A 493 7.83 10.95 -1.23
CA GLN A 493 7.23 12.21 -0.81
C GLN A 493 7.80 12.73 0.53
N TYR A 494 8.10 11.86 1.50
CA TYR A 494 8.79 12.24 2.74
C TYR A 494 10.19 12.79 2.44
N LEU A 495 10.92 12.18 1.49
CA LEU A 495 12.26 12.63 1.08
C LEU A 495 12.21 13.98 0.32
N GLU A 496 11.15 14.24 -0.44
CA GLU A 496 10.83 15.56 -1.02
C GLU A 496 10.54 16.58 0.09
N ASP A 497 9.74 16.21 1.10
CA ASP A 497 9.37 17.08 2.22
C ASP A 497 10.62 17.52 3.01
N VAL A 498 11.59 16.62 3.25
CA VAL A 498 12.85 16.93 3.95
C VAL A 498 13.98 17.48 3.05
N LYS A 499 13.68 17.73 1.77
CA LYS A 499 14.56 18.34 0.76
C LYS A 499 15.76 17.48 0.32
N TRP A 500 15.70 16.17 0.48
CA TRP A 500 16.70 15.27 -0.13
C TRP A 500 16.41 14.98 -1.60
N LEU A 501 15.13 15.03 -1.98
CA LEU A 501 14.66 14.89 -3.35
C LEU A 501 13.96 16.16 -3.81
N GLN A 502 13.93 16.35 -5.13
CA GLN A 502 13.14 17.39 -5.78
C GLN A 502 12.45 16.79 -7.01
N ARG A 503 11.24 17.28 -7.29
CA ARG A 503 10.48 16.92 -8.49
C ARG A 503 10.59 18.02 -9.53
N GLU A 504 10.97 17.63 -10.72
CA GLU A 504 11.00 18.47 -11.92
C GLU A 504 10.09 17.83 -12.96
N GLU A 505 8.94 18.46 -13.20
CA GLU A 505 7.86 17.89 -14.02
C GLU A 505 7.44 16.48 -13.54
N LYS A 506 7.74 15.44 -14.33
CA LYS A 506 7.45 14.03 -14.02
C LYS A 506 8.65 13.29 -13.44
N LYS A 507 9.83 13.93 -13.38
CA LYS A 507 11.08 13.31 -12.93
C LYS A 507 11.37 13.68 -11.49
N ILE A 508 12.06 12.78 -10.81
CA ILE A 508 12.58 12.99 -9.47
C ILE A 508 14.10 12.99 -9.56
N ILE A 509 14.72 14.01 -8.97
CA ILE A 509 16.17 14.20 -8.91
C ILE A 509 16.63 14.26 -7.46
N ILE A 510 17.89 13.87 -7.23
CA ILE A 510 18.57 14.01 -5.95
C ILE A 510 19.06 15.46 -5.77
N THR A 511 18.83 16.05 -4.59
CA THR A 511 19.32 17.41 -4.30
C THR A 511 20.77 17.39 -3.81
N ALA A 512 21.40 18.56 -3.71
CA ALA A 512 22.71 18.70 -3.08
C ALA A 512 22.73 18.16 -1.62
N LEU A 513 21.63 18.32 -0.90
CA LEU A 513 21.50 17.79 0.47
C LEU A 513 21.40 16.27 0.48
N GLY A 514 20.67 15.68 -0.48
CA GLY A 514 20.62 14.23 -0.67
C GLY A 514 21.98 13.65 -1.03
N ASN A 515 22.72 14.30 -1.94
CA ASN A 515 24.09 13.89 -2.30
C ASN A 515 25.05 13.96 -1.10
N LYS A 516 24.96 15.02 -0.29
CA LYS A 516 25.76 15.14 0.93
C LYS A 516 25.52 13.96 1.88
N LEU A 517 24.27 13.53 2.05
CA LEU A 517 23.95 12.38 2.89
C LEU A 517 24.62 11.09 2.38
N LEU A 518 24.69 10.88 1.07
CA LEU A 518 25.40 9.72 0.50
C LEU A 518 26.90 9.78 0.80
N THR A 519 27.52 10.97 0.67
CA THR A 519 28.94 11.17 0.99
C THR A 519 29.23 10.94 2.48
N ASP A 520 28.35 11.39 3.37
CA ASP A 520 28.51 11.24 4.82
C ASP A 520 28.25 9.79 5.29
N ALA A 521 27.58 8.97 4.47
CA ALA A 521 27.25 7.57 4.77
C ALA A 521 28.19 6.55 4.14
N SER A 522 29.03 6.98 3.18
CA SER A 522 30.09 6.19 2.54
C SER A 522 31.36 6.21 3.39
#